data_AF-A0A2M7KHF4-F1
#
_entry.id   AF-A0A2M7KHF4-F1
#
_cell.length_a   1.000
_cell.length_b   1.000
_cell.length_c   1.000
_cell.angle_alpha   90.00
_cell.angle_beta   90.00
_cell.angle_gamma   90.00
#
_symmetry.space_group_name_H-M   'P 1'
#
loop_
_entity.id
_entity.type
_entity.pdbx_description
1 polymer ?
#
loop_
_entity_poly.entity_id
_entity_poly.type
_entity_poly.pdbx_seq_one_letter_code
_entity_poly.pdbx_strand_id
1 'polypeptide(L)'
;MINRGLYHPEFHGSTSIKRTLPVIVPSMSYGGLNIADGGTASVMFARMARGDTNQDDVEQIRNDLLDYCKQDTLAIMRLHEELLGLVRKLGANSAEHW
;
A
#
# COMPACT_ATOMS: atom_id res chain seq x y z
N MET A 1 -3.40 5.04 5.67
CA MET A 1 -3.32 4.42 7.02
C MET A 1 -4.69 3.92 7.41
N ILE A 2 -4.78 2.68 7.90
CA ILE A 2 -5.99 2.11 8.49
C ILE A 2 -5.86 2.27 10.00
N ASN A 3 -6.53 3.26 10.59
CA ASN A 3 -6.38 3.57 12.02
C ASN A 3 -7.72 3.88 12.71
N ARG A 4 -8.80 4.15 11.97
CA ARG A 4 -10.12 4.43 12.55
C ARG A 4 -11.01 3.20 12.47
N GLY A 5 -10.85 2.29 13.43
CA GLY A 5 -11.83 1.26 13.76
C GLY A 5 -11.59 -0.16 13.20
N LEU A 6 -10.55 -0.38 12.40
CA LEU A 6 -10.17 -1.73 11.96
C LEU A 6 -8.78 -2.10 12.47
N TYR A 7 -8.72 -3.17 13.25
CA TYR A 7 -7.48 -3.80 13.70
C TYR A 7 -7.57 -5.31 13.50
N HIS A 8 -6.52 -5.90 12.94
CA HIS A 8 -6.36 -7.33 12.82
C HIS A 8 -5.08 -7.74 13.58
N PRO A 9 -5.04 -8.89 14.29
CA PRO A 9 -3.83 -9.33 15.01
C PRO A 9 -2.57 -9.35 14.14
N GLU A 10 -2.70 -9.81 12.88
CA GLU A 10 -1.62 -9.83 11.88
C GLU A 10 -1.14 -8.44 11.41
N PHE A 11 -1.76 -7.35 11.85
CA PHE A 11 -1.19 -6.02 11.64
C PHE A 11 0.01 -5.76 12.56
N HIS A 12 0.11 -6.47 13.69
CA HIS A 12 1.16 -6.32 14.72
C HIS A 12 1.37 -4.86 15.15
N GLY A 13 0.27 -4.13 15.37
CA GLY A 13 0.34 -2.71 15.78
C GLY A 13 0.63 -1.72 14.66
N SER A 14 0.89 -2.18 13.43
CA SER A 14 1.13 -1.30 12.29
C SER A 14 -0.16 -0.82 11.63
N THR A 15 -0.16 0.42 11.15
CA THR A 15 -1.23 1.00 10.32
C THR A 15 -0.75 1.35 8.92
N SER A 16 0.48 0.96 8.57
CA SER A 16 1.08 1.20 7.26
C SER A 16 0.45 0.30 6.21
N ILE A 17 0.24 0.84 5.00
CA ILE A 17 -0.39 0.12 3.90
C ILE A 17 0.33 -1.20 3.60
N LYS A 18 1.66 -1.24 3.67
CA LYS A 18 2.45 -2.44 3.38
C LYS A 18 2.25 -3.57 4.37
N ARG A 19 1.99 -3.25 5.64
CA ARG A 19 1.75 -4.27 6.66
C ARG A 19 0.30 -4.73 6.64
N THR A 20 -0.64 -3.82 6.37
CA THR A 20 -2.07 -4.15 6.43
C THR A 20 -2.62 -4.71 5.12
N LEU A 21 -2.07 -4.34 3.97
CA LEU A 21 -2.54 -4.76 2.65
C LEU A 21 -2.55 -6.29 2.47
N PRO A 22 -1.47 -7.04 2.76
CA PRO A 22 -1.47 -8.50 2.54
C PRO A 22 -2.46 -9.25 3.43
N VAL A 23 -2.84 -8.65 4.56
CA VAL A 23 -3.80 -9.23 5.50
C VAL A 23 -5.24 -9.01 5.01
N ILE A 24 -5.53 -7.85 4.44
CA ILE A 24 -6.88 -7.52 3.94
C ILE A 24 -7.09 -8.00 2.50
N VAL A 25 -6.06 -7.90 1.66
CA VAL A 25 -6.04 -8.27 0.24
C VAL A 25 -4.88 -9.25 -0.01
N PRO A 26 -5.01 -10.54 0.34
CA PRO A 26 -3.89 -11.50 0.27
C PRO A 26 -3.36 -11.75 -1.14
N SER A 27 -4.15 -11.44 -2.17
CA SER A 27 -3.75 -11.54 -3.58
C SER A 27 -2.84 -10.42 -4.05
N MET A 28 -2.59 -9.39 -3.22
CA MET A 28 -1.81 -8.21 -3.58
C MET A 28 -0.54 -8.10 -2.74
N SER A 29 0.58 -7.81 -3.40
CA SER A 29 1.87 -7.58 -2.75
C SER A 29 2.67 -6.50 -3.49
N TYR A 30 3.76 -6.04 -2.88
CA TYR A 30 4.77 -5.21 -3.54
C TYR A 30 5.90 -6.06 -4.14
N GLY A 31 5.73 -7.39 -4.17
CA GLY A 31 6.73 -8.31 -4.71
C GLY A 31 6.98 -8.07 -6.20
N GLY A 32 8.25 -8.13 -6.60
CA GLY A 32 8.67 -7.91 -7.99
C GLY A 32 8.92 -6.44 -8.36
N LEU A 33 8.68 -5.49 -7.45
CA LEU A 33 9.11 -4.10 -7.64
C LEU A 33 10.57 -3.91 -7.21
N ASN A 34 11.33 -3.14 -7.99
CA ASN A 34 12.69 -2.72 -7.63
C ASN A 34 12.69 -1.79 -6.40
N ILE A 35 11.64 -0.98 -6.25
CA ILE A 35 11.37 -0.17 -5.06
C ILE A 35 10.07 -0.67 -4.43
N ALA A 36 10.18 -1.29 -3.25
CA ALA A 36 9.06 -1.93 -2.57
C ALA A 36 8.79 -1.38 -1.16
N ASP A 37 9.55 -0.38 -0.69
CA ASP A 37 9.37 0.28 0.59
C ASP A 37 9.45 1.81 0.50
N GLY A 38 8.84 2.50 1.47
CA GLY A 38 8.65 3.96 1.40
C GLY A 38 9.90 4.74 1.78
N GLY A 39 10.79 4.13 2.58
CA GLY A 39 12.07 4.72 2.93
C GLY A 39 13.00 4.73 1.71
N THR A 40 13.12 3.60 1.03
CA THR A 40 13.89 3.50 -0.22
C THR A 40 13.33 4.45 -1.28
N ALA A 41 12.01 4.48 -1.50
CA ALA A 41 11.40 5.43 -2.44
C ALA A 41 11.79 6.88 -2.14
N SER A 42 11.74 7.27 -0.86
CA SER A 42 12.07 8.63 -0.40
C SER A 42 13.56 8.95 -0.60
N VAL A 43 14.45 8.01 -0.28
CA VAL A 43 15.91 8.16 -0.47
C VAL A 43 16.26 8.29 -1.94
N MET A 44 15.70 7.43 -2.79
CA MET A 44 15.99 7.42 -4.23
C MET A 44 15.47 8.68 -4.92
N PHE A 45 14.27 9.13 -4.55
CA PHE A 45 13.74 10.42 -5.00
C PHE A 45 14.63 11.59 -4.59
N ALA A 46 15.07 11.64 -3.32
CA ALA A 46 15.94 12.71 -2.82
C ALA A 46 17.30 12.73 -3.53
N ARG A 47 17.88 11.57 -3.83
CA ARG A 47 19.14 11.48 -4.60
C ARG A 47 18.96 12.03 -6.01
N MET A 48 17.91 11.61 -6.73
CA MET A 48 17.58 12.16 -8.05
C MET A 48 17.39 13.68 -8.01
N ALA A 49 16.62 14.18 -7.04
CA ALA A 49 16.30 15.60 -6.92
C ALA A 49 17.54 16.47 -6.64
N ARG A 50 18.58 15.92 -6.00
CA ARG A 50 19.84 16.61 -5.72
C ARG A 50 20.89 16.46 -6.82
N GLY A 51 20.63 15.61 -7.82
CA GLY A 51 21.62 15.25 -8.83
C GLY A 51 22.72 14.30 -8.32
N ASP A 52 22.49 13.64 -7.18
CA ASP A 52 23.42 12.67 -6.58
C ASP A 52 23.30 11.27 -7.22
N THR A 53 23.06 11.23 -8.54
CA THR A 53 22.73 10.02 -9.30
C THR A 53 23.30 10.15 -10.72
N ASN A 54 23.89 9.08 -11.26
CA ASN A 54 24.36 9.06 -12.64
C ASN A 54 23.20 9.18 -13.63
N GLN A 55 23.39 9.83 -14.78
CA GLN A 55 22.31 10.05 -15.75
C GLN A 55 21.67 8.75 -16.25
N ASP A 56 22.47 7.69 -16.46
CA ASP A 56 21.96 6.39 -16.90
C ASP A 56 21.07 5.71 -15.84
N ASP A 57 21.26 6.05 -14.56
CA ASP A 57 20.46 5.51 -13.44
C ASP A 57 19.17 6.31 -13.22
N VAL A 58 19.11 7.59 -13.64
CA VAL A 58 17.97 8.50 -13.38
C VAL A 58 16.68 7.97 -14.01
N GLU A 59 16.72 7.53 -15.27
CA GLU A 59 15.51 7.03 -15.94
C GLU A 59 15.02 5.72 -15.33
N GLN A 60 15.92 4.82 -14.94
CA GLN A 60 15.55 3.58 -14.28
C GLN A 60 14.88 3.86 -12.93
N ILE A 61 15.49 4.71 -12.10
CA ILE A 61 14.94 5.06 -10.79
C ILE A 61 13.59 5.79 -10.95
N ARG A 62 13.45 6.65 -11.95
CA ARG A 62 12.18 7.32 -12.27
C ARG A 62 11.09 6.29 -12.57
N ASN A 63 11.39 5.28 -13.40
CA ASN A 63 10.44 4.24 -13.74
C ASN A 63 10.08 3.37 -12.52
N ASP A 64 11.08 2.99 -11.71
CA ASP A 64 10.86 2.21 -10.49
C ASP A 64 9.99 2.96 -9.47
N LEU A 65 10.21 4.28 -9.31
CA LEU A 65 9.39 5.13 -8.46
C LEU A 65 7.96 5.25 -8.99
N LEU A 66 7.78 5.35 -10.31
CA LEU A 66 6.45 5.39 -10.92
C LEU A 66 5.69 4.08 -10.72
N ASP A 67 6.34 2.94 -10.87
CA ASP A 67 5.70 1.64 -10.66
C ASP A 67 5.35 1.43 -9.18
N TYR A 68 6.21 1.86 -8.26
CA TYR A 68 5.90 1.94 -6.84
C TYR A 68 4.66 2.83 -6.54
N CYS A 69 4.60 4.04 -7.12
CA CYS A 69 3.47 4.96 -6.95
C CYS A 69 2.15 4.42 -7.53
N LYS A 70 2.20 3.75 -8.68
CA LYS A 70 1.04 3.07 -9.26
C LYS A 70 0.53 1.98 -8.32
N GLN A 71 1.44 1.18 -7.75
CA GLN A 71 1.08 0.12 -6.82
C GLN A 71 0.46 0.66 -5.53
N ASP A 72 1.00 1.75 -4.96
CA ASP A 72 0.41 2.43 -3.80
C ASP A 72 -1.03 2.90 -4.08
N THR A 73 -1.28 3.44 -5.28
CA THR A 73 -2.62 3.90 -5.68
C THR A 73 -3.60 2.72 -5.79
N LEU A 74 -3.18 1.65 -6.47
CA LEU A 74 -4.01 0.46 -6.63
C LEU A 74 -4.29 -0.23 -5.28
N ALA A 75 -3.29 -0.31 -4.40
CA ALA A 75 -3.43 -0.86 -3.06
C ALA A 75 -4.49 -0.11 -2.23
N ILE A 76 -4.54 1.22 -2.32
CA ILE A 76 -5.56 2.03 -1.63
C ILE A 76 -6.95 1.71 -2.19
N MET A 77 -7.11 1.62 -3.52
CA MET A 77 -8.41 1.29 -4.13
C MET A 77 -8.90 -0.08 -3.68
N ARG A 78 -8.05 -1.11 -3.72
CA ARG A 78 -8.40 -2.46 -3.28
C ARG A 78 -8.76 -2.52 -1.80
N LEU A 79 -7.98 -1.86 -0.95
CA LEU A 79 -8.31 -1.75 0.46
C LEU A 79 -9.68 -1.10 0.67
N HIS A 80 -9.96 0.00 -0.02
CA HIS A 80 -11.25 0.68 0.10
C HIS A 80 -12.42 -0.24 -0.35
N GLU A 81 -12.27 -0.97 -1.45
CA GLU A 81 -13.25 -1.95 -1.93
C GLU A 81 -13.54 -3.04 -0.89
N GLU A 82 -12.49 -3.70 -0.35
CA GLU A 82 -12.65 -4.75 0.65
C GLU A 82 -13.27 -4.23 1.96
N LEU A 83 -12.84 -3.07 2.42
CA LEU A 83 -13.37 -2.45 3.65
C LEU A 83 -14.86 -2.10 3.51
N LEU A 84 -15.28 -1.55 2.37
CA LEU A 84 -16.70 -1.32 2.10
C LEU A 84 -17.48 -2.62 2.03
N GLY A 85 -16.92 -3.67 1.44
CA GLY A 85 -17.49 -5.01 1.42
C GLY A 85 -17.74 -5.56 2.83
N LEU A 86 -16.77 -5.41 3.73
CA LEU A 86 -16.89 -5.81 5.13
C LEU A 86 -17.99 -5.04 5.86
N VAL A 87 -18.04 -3.71 5.71
CA VAL A 87 -19.09 -2.87 6.34
C VAL A 87 -20.49 -3.27 5.86
N ARG A 88 -20.66 -3.53 4.56
CA ARG A 88 -21.95 -3.99 4.01
C ARG A 88 -22.39 -5.32 4.58
N LYS A 89 -21.46 -6.29 4.70
CA LYS A 89 -21.75 -7.61 5.30
C LYS A 89 -22.15 -7.49 6.77
N LEU A 90 -21.46 -6.66 7.55
CA LEU A 90 -21.81 -6.42 8.96
C LEU A 90 -23.18 -5.75 9.11
N GLY A 91 -23.51 -4.79 8.25
CA GLY A 91 -24.82 -4.15 8.22
C GLY A 91 -25.95 -5.11 7.84
N ALA A 92 -25.72 -6.00 6.87
CA ALA A 92 -26.68 -7.03 6.46
C ALA A 92 -26.94 -8.07 7.58
N ASN A 93 -25.88 -8.58 8.21
CA ASN A 93 -26.00 -9.55 9.31
C ASN A 93 -26.70 -8.97 10.55
N SER A 94 -26.66 -7.65 10.74
CA SER A 94 -27.35 -6.97 11.84
C SER A 94 -28.87 -6.85 11.60
N ALA A 95 -29.32 -6.98 10.36
CA ALA A 95 -30.74 -6.92 9.98
C ALA A 95 -31.44 -8.28 10.07
N GLU A 96 -30.70 -9.39 10.10
CA GLU A 96 -31.23 -10.76 10.20
C GLU A 96 -31.41 -11.26 11.64
N HIS A 97 -31.11 -10.42 12.65
CA HIS A 97 -31.24 -10.75 14.08
C HIS A 97 -32.42 -10.01 14.78
N TRP A 98 -33.39 -9.52 14.00
CA TRP A 98 -34.68 -9.01 14.48
C TRP A 98 -35.85 -9.70 13.78
#